data_AF-A0A5E4KL63-F1
#
_entry.id   AF-A0A5E4KL63-F1
#
_cell.length_a   1.000
_cell.length_b   1.000
_cell.length_c   1.000
_cell.angle_alpha   90.00
_cell.angle_beta   90.00
_cell.angle_gamma   90.00
#
_symmetry.space_group_name_H-M   'P 1'
#
loop_
_entity.id
_entity.type
_entity.pdbx_description
1 polymer ?
#
loop_
_entity_poly.entity_id
_entity_poly.type
_entity_poly.pdbx_seq_one_letter_code
_entity_poly.pdbx_strand_id
1 'polypeptide(L)'
;MEAVEVKRILTLVPELLDVPYSRVWTAYDKEADVLYINFKKPGHADDSELTDDDVIIRYEKGEVIGFTILNASKRKSLKHKRGA
;
A
#
# COMPACT_ATOMS: atom_id res chain seq x y z
N MET A 1 -1.19 22.66 -12.54
CA MET A 1 -0.62 21.37 -12.09
C MET A 1 -1.45 20.76 -10.95
N GLU A 2 -1.91 21.54 -9.96
CA GLU A 2 -2.77 21.08 -8.86
C GLU A 2 -3.99 20.24 -9.28
N ALA A 3 -4.71 20.64 -10.33
CA ALA A 3 -5.91 19.92 -10.78
C ALA A 3 -5.66 18.46 -11.21
N VAL A 4 -4.44 18.14 -11.67
CA VAL A 4 -4.09 16.76 -12.08
C VAL A 4 -3.81 15.89 -10.85
N GLU A 5 -3.15 16.46 -9.83
CA GLU A 5 -2.86 15.78 -8.57
C GLU A 5 -4.14 15.49 -7.79
N VAL A 6 -5.04 16.47 -7.69
CA VAL A 6 -6.36 16.30 -7.06
C VAL A 6 -7.15 15.18 -7.75
N LYS A 7 -7.22 15.19 -9.09
CA LYS A 7 -7.92 14.12 -9.84
C LYS A 7 -7.33 12.74 -9.55
N ARG A 8 -5.99 12.61 -9.47
CA ARG A 8 -5.33 11.34 -9.16
C ARG A 8 -5.68 10.86 -7.75
N ILE A 9 -5.69 11.75 -6.76
CA ILE A 9 -6.08 11.37 -5.39
C ILE A 9 -7.55 11.00 -5.30
N LEU A 10 -8.44 11.71 -6.00
CA LEU A 10 -9.87 11.39 -6.02
C LEU A 10 -10.14 9.97 -6.56
N THR A 11 -9.29 9.44 -7.46
CA THR A 11 -9.43 8.04 -7.90
C THR A 11 -9.16 7.00 -6.82
N LEU A 12 -8.52 7.37 -5.70
CA LEU A 12 -8.27 6.46 -4.57
C LEU A 12 -9.41 6.46 -3.55
N VAL A 13 -10.30 7.46 -3.57
CA VAL A 13 -11.37 7.62 -2.58
C VAL A 13 -12.26 6.38 -2.44
N PRO A 14 -12.82 5.77 -3.50
CA PRO A 14 -13.66 4.58 -3.33
C PRO A 14 -12.88 3.42 -2.71
N GLU A 15 -11.66 3.15 -3.18
CA GLU A 15 -10.79 2.10 -2.64
C GLU A 15 -10.48 2.31 -1.15
N LEU A 16 -10.27 3.56 -0.74
CA LEU A 16 -10.01 3.91 0.67
C LEU A 16 -11.26 3.85 1.56
N LEU A 17 -12.47 3.97 0.98
CA LEU A 17 -13.73 3.84 1.72
C LEU A 17 -14.18 2.37 1.85
N ASP A 18 -13.79 1.51 0.92
CA ASP A 18 -14.13 0.08 0.92
C ASP A 18 -13.22 -0.76 1.84
N VAL A 19 -12.02 -0.28 2.17
CA VAL A 19 -11.14 -0.98 3.11
C VAL A 19 -11.63 -0.85 4.56
N PRO A 20 -11.52 -1.89 5.40
CA PRO A 20 -12.05 -1.90 6.76
C PRO A 20 -11.20 -1.09 7.76
N TYR A 21 -10.35 -0.17 7.29
CA TYR A 21 -9.40 0.57 8.11
C TYR A 21 -9.71 2.07 8.12
N SER A 22 -9.91 2.63 9.31
CA SER A 22 -10.23 4.06 9.48
C SER A 22 -9.06 5.01 9.20
N ARG A 23 -7.82 4.49 9.16
CA ARG A 23 -6.61 5.28 8.92
C ARG A 23 -5.63 4.46 8.06
N VAL A 24 -5.05 5.13 7.07
CA VAL A 24 -4.03 4.55 6.19
C VAL A 24 -2.84 5.51 6.14
N TRP A 25 -1.67 5.03 6.54
CA TRP A 25 -0.41 5.77 6.40
C TRP A 25 0.48 5.11 5.36
N THR A 26 0.92 5.90 4.40
CA THR A 26 1.84 5.43 3.36
C THR A 26 3.19 6.12 3.47
N ALA A 27 4.25 5.38 3.19
CA ALA A 27 5.61 5.90 3.07
C ALA A 27 6.33 5.14 1.96
N TYR A 28 6.82 5.84 0.95
CA TYR A 28 7.60 5.25 -0.13
C TYR A 28 9.08 5.54 0.08
N ASP A 29 9.85 4.49 0.29
CA ASP A 29 11.30 4.53 0.28
C ASP A 29 11.78 4.34 -1.16
N LYS A 30 12.36 5.40 -1.73
CA LYS A 30 12.85 5.40 -3.11
C LYS A 30 14.14 4.62 -3.27
N GLU A 31 14.98 4.55 -2.24
CA GLU A 31 16.28 3.88 -2.31
C GLU A 31 16.10 2.37 -2.29
N ALA A 32 15.21 1.88 -1.41
CA ALA A 32 14.87 0.47 -1.32
C ALA A 32 13.84 0.00 -2.36
N ASP A 33 13.17 0.92 -3.05
CA ASP A 33 11.97 0.67 -3.88
C ASP A 33 10.86 -0.07 -3.13
N VAL A 34 10.55 0.41 -1.91
CA VAL A 34 9.58 -0.21 -1.00
C VAL A 34 8.49 0.78 -0.62
N LEU A 35 7.22 0.37 -0.74
CA LEU A 35 6.07 1.13 -0.25
C LEU A 35 5.51 0.48 1.02
N TYR A 36 5.57 1.20 2.13
CA TYR A 36 4.94 0.82 3.38
C TYR A 36 3.50 1.34 3.43
N ILE A 37 2.55 0.48 3.80
CA ILE A 37 1.17 0.84 4.11
C ILE A 37 0.90 0.40 5.55
N ASN A 38 0.44 1.29 6.40
CA ASN A 38 0.15 0.98 7.80
C ASN A 38 -1.30 1.35 8.11
N PHE A 39 -1.97 0.50 8.89
CA PHE A 39 -3.34 0.72 9.37
C PHE A 39 -3.42 1.00 10.87
N LYS A 40 -2.31 0.78 11.59
CA LYS A 40 -2.19 1.04 13.04
C LYS A 40 -0.88 1.79 13.35
N LYS A 41 -0.95 2.80 14.23
CA LYS A 41 0.23 3.51 14.77
C LYS A 41 0.05 3.87 16.26
N PRO A 42 1.03 3.57 17.14
CA PRO A 42 2.17 2.69 16.87
C PRO A 42 1.70 1.26 16.57
N GLY A 43 2.34 0.60 15.62
CA GLY A 43 2.03 -0.79 15.24
C GLY A 43 3.27 -1.64 15.42
N HIS A 44 3.19 -2.65 16.29
CA HIS A 44 4.24 -3.62 16.47
C HIS A 44 3.80 -4.92 15.81
N ALA A 45 4.52 -5.36 14.78
CA ALA A 45 4.19 -6.64 14.16
C ALA A 45 4.79 -7.75 15.02
N ASP A 46 3.98 -8.72 15.42
CA ASP A 46 4.45 -9.95 16.06
C ASP A 46 4.62 -11.10 15.05
N ASP A 47 4.01 -10.98 13.87
CA ASP A 47 4.10 -11.96 12.79
C ASP A 47 4.08 -11.28 11.40
N SER A 48 4.59 -12.00 10.39
CA SER A 48 4.58 -11.55 9.00
C SER A 48 4.62 -12.70 7.99
N GLU A 49 3.94 -12.49 6.86
CA GLU A 49 3.91 -13.44 5.74
C GLU A 49 4.43 -12.75 4.48
N LEU A 50 5.40 -13.34 3.78
CA LEU A 50 5.81 -12.92 2.44
C LEU A 50 5.02 -13.72 1.40
N THR A 51 4.31 -13.02 0.52
CA THR A 51 3.54 -13.62 -0.57
C THR A 51 4.35 -13.72 -1.86
N ASP A 52 3.87 -14.55 -2.80
CA ASP A 52 4.45 -14.67 -4.15
C ASP A 52 4.38 -13.36 -4.97
N ASP A 53 3.55 -12.42 -4.53
CA ASP A 53 3.34 -11.13 -5.18
C ASP A 53 4.30 -10.04 -4.69
N ASP A 54 5.43 -10.37 -4.04
CA ASP A 54 6.38 -9.39 -3.47
C ASP A 54 5.72 -8.45 -2.42
N VAL A 55 4.74 -8.98 -1.67
CA VAL A 55 4.07 -8.24 -0.58
C VAL A 55 4.31 -8.97 0.74
N ILE A 56 4.83 -8.24 1.73
CA ILE A 56 4.89 -8.72 3.11
C ILE A 56 3.65 -8.20 3.85
N ILE A 57 2.82 -9.11 4.34
CA ILE A 57 1.68 -8.80 5.22
C ILE A 57 2.19 -8.79 6.65
N ARG A 58 1.86 -7.74 7.41
CA ARG A 58 2.26 -7.58 8.81
C ARG A 58 1.06 -7.77 9.72
N TYR A 59 1.21 -8.61 10.73
CA TYR A 59 0.15 -8.93 11.68
C TYR A 59 0.54 -8.50 13.09
N GLU A 60 -0.47 -8.20 13.90
CA GLU A 60 -0.37 -8.09 15.35
C GLU A 60 -1.54 -8.86 15.96
N LYS A 61 -1.26 -9.90 16.74
CA LYS A 61 -2.28 -10.76 17.36
C LYS A 61 -3.29 -11.34 16.36
N GLY A 62 -2.82 -11.66 15.16
CA GLY A 62 -3.64 -12.20 14.07
C GLY A 62 -4.43 -11.16 13.26
N GLU A 63 -4.34 -9.87 13.59
CA GLU A 63 -4.94 -8.79 12.80
C GLU A 63 -3.92 -8.17 11.85
N VAL A 64 -4.31 -7.91 10.61
CA VAL A 64 -3.44 -7.21 9.64
C VAL A 64 -3.27 -5.75 10.06
N ILE A 65 -2.03 -5.35 10.35
CA ILE A 65 -1.68 -3.98 10.75
C ILE A 65 -0.97 -3.19 9.64
N GLY A 66 -0.56 -3.84 8.55
CA GLY A 66 0.03 -3.16 7.41
C GLY A 66 0.61 -4.09 6.35
N PHE A 67 1.14 -3.48 5.30
CA PHE A 67 1.81 -4.13 4.18
C PHE A 67 3.17 -3.48 3.92
N THR A 68 4.13 -4.28 3.49
CA THR A 68 5.39 -3.83 2.89
C THR A 68 5.43 -4.34 1.46
N ILE A 69 5.30 -3.42 0.51
CA ILE A 69 5.25 -3.73 -0.91
C ILE A 69 6.65 -3.57 -1.47
N LEU A 70 7.30 -4.68 -1.80
CA LEU A 70 8.61 -4.68 -2.44
C LEU A 70 8.48 -4.39 -3.93
N ASN A 71 9.58 -3.96 -4.55
CA ASN A 71 9.63 -3.63 -5.98
C ASN A 71 8.49 -2.68 -6.42
N ALA A 72 8.12 -1.72 -5.56
CA ALA A 72 6.85 -1.01 -5.68
C ALA A 72 6.75 -0.21 -6.98
N SER A 73 7.86 0.32 -7.49
CA SER A 73 7.92 1.02 -8.78
C SER A 73 7.44 0.15 -9.96
N LYS A 74 7.70 -1.17 -9.93
CA LYS A 74 7.31 -2.10 -11.00
C LYS A 74 5.79 -2.21 -11.14
N ARG A 75 5.03 -1.97 -10.07
CA ARG A 75 3.55 -2.03 -10.09
C ARG A 75 2.91 -0.91 -10.90
N LYS A 76 3.61 0.21 -11.13
CA LYS A 76 3.13 1.29 -12.02
C LYS A 76 2.99 0.81 -13.48
N SER A 77 3.80 -0.18 -13.88
CA SER A 77 3.80 -0.72 -15.25
C SER A 77 2.62 -1.66 -15.55
N LEU A 78 2.02 -2.29 -14.53
CA LEU A 78 0.86 -3.18 -14.71
C LEU A 78 -0.40 -2.45 -15.18
N LYS A 79 -0.51 -1.15 -14.88
CA LYS A 79 -1.60 -0.30 -15.42
C LYS A 79 -1.51 -0.12 -16.95
N HIS A 80 -0.32 -0.28 -17.57
CA HIS A 80 -0.15 -0.15 -19.01
C HIS A 80 -0.43 -1.44 -19.80
N LYS A 81 -0.42 -2.62 -19.15
CA LYS A 81 -0.66 -3.91 -19.82
C LYS A 81 -2.11 -4.39 -19.81
N ARG A 82 -2.99 -3.78 -19.01
CA ARG A 82 -4.42 -4.15 -18.93
C ARG A 82 -5.31 -3.33 -19.88
N GLY A 83 -4.71 -2.56 -20.79
CA GLY A 83 -5.39 -1.72 -21.78
C GLY A 83 -4.81 -1.85 -23.19
N ALA A 84 -4.13 -2.96 -23.50
CA ALA A 84 -3.67 -3.34 -24.83
C ALA A 84 -4.37 -4.63 -25.27
#